data_AF-A0A6M0B0T7-F1
#
_entry.id   AF-A0A6M0B0T7-F1
#
_cell.length_a   1.000
_cell.length_b   1.000
_cell.length_c   1.000
_cell.angle_alpha   90.00
_cell.angle_beta   90.00
_cell.angle_gamma   90.00
#
_symmetry.space_group_name_H-M   'P 1'
#
loop_
_entity.id
_entity.type
_entity.pdbx_description
1 polymer ?
#
loop_
_entity_poly.entity_id
_entity_poly.type
_entity_poly.pdbx_seq_one_letter_code
_entity_poly.pdbx_strand_id
1 'polypeptide(L)'
;MEHNHHNHKVGSSSHHGEDMGHHHGTMEIPSGQPVPDVDIVVYPDPMTGWNLEIKVSNFQFSAKNASKAHQPGEGHAHLFINGKKITRIYGNWYYIGKLEPGRNEITVTLNSNNHQDLVHNGELISDTEIIELTSN
;
A
#
# COMPACT_ATOMS: atom_id res chain seq x y z
N MET A 1 39.92 31.26 -28.74
CA MET A 1 38.92 30.17 -28.73
C MET A 1 37.72 30.71 -28.00
N GLU A 2 36.64 30.87 -28.74
CA GLU A 2 35.41 31.55 -28.35
C GLU A 2 34.63 30.71 -27.33
N HIS A 3 34.11 31.34 -26.28
CA HIS A 3 33.02 30.78 -25.49
C HIS A 3 31.84 31.75 -25.57
N ASN A 4 30.83 31.37 -26.35
CA ASN A 4 29.58 32.09 -26.46
C ASN A 4 28.51 31.47 -25.54
N HIS A 5 27.60 32.33 -25.15
CA HIS A 5 26.61 32.24 -24.07
C HIS A 5 25.57 31.12 -24.23
N HIS A 6 24.89 30.76 -23.13
CA HIS A 6 23.49 31.16 -22.93
C HIS A 6 23.04 31.00 -21.46
N ASN A 7 22.57 32.13 -20.95
CA ASN A 7 21.85 32.34 -19.70
C ASN A 7 20.35 32.25 -20.00
N HIS A 8 19.54 31.61 -19.15
CA HIS A 8 18.18 32.06 -18.86
C HIS A 8 17.70 31.54 -17.50
N LYS A 9 16.86 32.36 -16.89
CA LYS A 9 16.71 32.61 -15.46
C LYS A 9 15.27 32.29 -15.03
N VAL A 10 15.13 31.82 -13.79
CA VAL A 10 13.99 31.87 -12.84
C VAL A 10 12.60 31.32 -13.20
N GLY A 11 12.11 30.46 -12.30
CA GLY A 11 10.72 30.41 -11.85
C GLY A 11 10.67 29.91 -10.41
N SER A 12 10.15 30.73 -9.50
CA SER A 12 9.97 30.40 -8.08
C SER A 12 8.72 29.53 -7.85
N SER A 13 8.80 28.58 -6.92
CA SER A 13 7.64 28.22 -6.09
C SER A 13 8.10 27.62 -4.76
N SER A 14 7.59 28.22 -3.69
CA SER A 14 7.73 27.87 -2.28
C SER A 14 7.23 26.45 -1.95
N HIS A 15 7.88 25.85 -0.95
CA HIS A 15 7.31 25.01 0.11
C HIS A 15 6.42 23.82 -0.28
N HIS A 16 6.84 22.60 0.07
CA HIS A 16 6.25 21.82 1.17
C HIS A 16 6.92 20.43 1.29
N GLY A 17 7.37 20.10 2.51
CA GLY A 17 7.53 18.77 3.08
C GLY A 17 8.08 17.64 2.20
N GLU A 18 9.35 17.31 2.39
CA GLU A 18 9.92 16.03 2.02
C GLU A 18 9.24 14.90 2.82
N ASP A 19 8.14 14.36 2.30
CA ASP A 19 7.65 13.04 2.67
C ASP A 19 8.34 12.03 1.74
N MET A 20 9.35 11.35 2.28
CA MET A 20 10.13 10.30 1.61
C MET A 20 9.31 9.00 1.48
N GLY A 21 8.12 9.09 0.89
CA GLY A 21 7.36 7.94 0.44
C GLY A 21 7.96 7.43 -0.86
N HIS A 22 8.75 6.36 -0.81
CA HIS A 22 9.21 5.67 -2.01
C HIS A 22 8.00 5.14 -2.79
N HIS A 23 7.45 5.94 -3.71
CA HIS A 23 6.45 5.50 -4.67
C HIS A 23 7.14 4.56 -5.67
N HIS A 24 7.19 3.28 -5.28
CA HIS A 24 7.40 2.20 -6.23
C HIS A 24 6.22 2.25 -7.21
N GLY A 25 6.48 2.44 -8.51
CA GLY A 25 5.43 2.71 -9.50
C GLY A 25 4.35 1.62 -9.59
N THR A 26 3.28 1.87 -10.33
CA THR A 26 2.19 0.88 -10.51
C THR A 26 2.56 -0.23 -11.49
N MET A 27 1.87 -1.38 -11.40
CA MET A 27 1.97 -2.50 -12.31
C MET A 27 0.57 -3.01 -12.68
N GLU A 28 0.20 -2.82 -13.96
CA GLU A 28 -1.04 -3.33 -14.51
C GLU A 28 -1.00 -4.86 -14.66
N ILE A 29 -2.06 -5.52 -14.18
CA ILE A 29 -2.25 -6.95 -14.41
C ILE A 29 -2.57 -7.17 -15.89
N PRO A 30 -1.71 -7.90 -16.64
CA PRO A 30 -1.92 -8.10 -18.06
C PRO A 30 -3.23 -8.83 -18.38
N SER A 31 -3.87 -8.46 -19.49
CA SER A 31 -5.04 -9.16 -20.00
C SER A 31 -4.79 -10.66 -20.16
N GLY A 32 -5.72 -11.49 -19.68
CA GLY A 32 -5.62 -12.95 -19.76
C GLY A 32 -4.89 -13.62 -18.59
N GLN A 33 -4.41 -12.85 -17.61
CA GLN A 33 -3.97 -13.39 -16.32
C GLN A 33 -5.12 -13.37 -15.30
N PRO A 34 -5.16 -14.31 -14.35
CA PRO A 34 -6.04 -14.20 -13.19
C PRO A 34 -5.74 -12.91 -12.44
N VAL A 35 -6.79 -12.13 -12.16
CA VAL A 35 -6.67 -10.83 -11.47
C VAL A 35 -6.61 -11.09 -9.97
N PRO A 36 -5.53 -10.67 -9.27
CA PRO A 36 -5.48 -10.66 -7.81
C PRO A 36 -6.63 -9.87 -7.21
N ASP A 37 -7.12 -10.30 -6.07
CA ASP A 37 -8.17 -9.61 -5.34
C ASP A 37 -7.89 -9.67 -3.84
N VAL A 38 -8.39 -8.69 -3.11
CA VAL A 38 -8.25 -8.61 -1.65
C VAL A 38 -9.55 -8.16 -1.02
N ASP A 39 -9.95 -8.85 0.05
CA ASP A 39 -11.04 -8.50 0.96
C ASP A 39 -10.45 -8.46 2.37
N ILE A 40 -10.75 -7.43 3.15
CA ILE A 40 -10.27 -7.31 4.52
C ILE A 40 -11.40 -7.32 5.53
N VAL A 41 -11.13 -7.90 6.70
CA VAL A 41 -12.04 -7.83 7.85
C VAL A 41 -11.25 -7.46 9.09
N VAL A 42 -11.79 -6.55 9.87
CA VAL A 42 -11.15 -6.02 11.08
C VAL A 42 -11.96 -6.42 12.31
N TYR A 43 -11.32 -7.13 13.24
CA TYR A 43 -11.93 -7.74 14.41
C TYR A 43 -11.39 -7.10 15.69
N PRO A 44 -12.24 -6.86 16.71
CA PRO A 44 -11.73 -6.54 18.03
C PRO A 44 -10.94 -7.75 18.56
N ASP A 45 -9.73 -7.51 19.07
CA ASP A 45 -8.96 -8.54 19.73
C ASP A 45 -9.54 -8.84 21.14
N PRO A 46 -9.70 -10.11 21.54
CA PRO A 46 -10.28 -10.46 22.85
C PRO A 46 -9.52 -9.93 24.06
N MET A 47 -8.21 -9.67 23.93
CA MET A 47 -7.40 -9.10 24.99
C MET A 47 -7.29 -7.57 24.87
N THR A 48 -6.78 -7.07 23.74
CA THR A 48 -6.62 -5.63 23.51
C THR A 48 -6.34 -5.33 22.04
N GLY A 49 -6.90 -4.24 21.50
CA GLY A 49 -6.62 -3.80 20.14
C GLY A 49 -7.48 -4.49 19.08
N TRP A 50 -6.94 -4.60 17.87
CA TRP A 50 -7.65 -5.10 16.70
C TRP A 50 -6.79 -6.07 15.89
N ASN A 51 -7.42 -7.08 15.30
CA ASN A 51 -6.84 -8.00 14.34
C ASN A 51 -7.39 -7.71 12.94
N LEU A 52 -6.50 -7.70 11.96
CA LEU A 52 -6.81 -7.63 10.54
C LEU A 52 -6.69 -9.04 9.95
N GLU A 53 -7.75 -9.49 9.31
CA GLU A 53 -7.72 -10.62 8.37
C GLU A 53 -7.67 -10.07 6.94
N ILE A 54 -6.74 -10.59 6.15
CA ILE A 54 -6.57 -10.30 4.73
C ILE A 54 -6.88 -11.58 3.97
N LYS A 55 -7.97 -11.56 3.22
CA LYS A 55 -8.37 -12.64 2.33
C LYS A 55 -7.96 -12.26 0.93
N VAL A 56 -7.29 -13.17 0.25
CA VAL A 56 -6.78 -12.94 -1.10
C VAL A 56 -7.25 -14.03 -2.04
N SER A 57 -7.48 -13.66 -3.29
CA SER A 57 -7.70 -14.62 -4.38
C SER A 57 -6.75 -14.31 -5.54
N ASN A 58 -6.40 -15.34 -6.32
CA ASN A 58 -5.41 -15.26 -7.42
C ASN A 58 -4.06 -14.62 -7.00
N PHE A 59 -3.72 -14.71 -5.72
CA PHE A 59 -2.54 -14.09 -5.13
C PHE A 59 -1.98 -14.96 -4.02
N GLN A 60 -0.66 -15.00 -3.91
CA GLN A 60 0.08 -15.72 -2.89
C GLN A 60 1.09 -14.79 -2.23
N PHE A 61 1.02 -14.68 -0.91
CA PHE A 61 2.06 -14.01 -0.14
C PHE A 61 3.41 -14.73 -0.33
N SER A 62 4.45 -13.96 -0.63
CA SER A 62 5.77 -14.47 -0.99
C SER A 62 6.88 -13.74 -0.23
N ALA A 63 6.94 -13.94 1.09
CA ALA A 63 7.98 -13.36 1.95
C ALA A 63 9.40 -13.64 1.44
N LYS A 64 9.64 -14.86 0.95
CA LYS A 64 10.93 -15.31 0.40
C LYS A 64 11.37 -14.53 -0.85
N ASN A 65 10.43 -13.93 -1.59
CA ASN A 65 10.68 -13.22 -2.84
C ASN A 65 10.52 -11.70 -2.70
N ALA A 66 10.24 -11.20 -1.49
CA ALA A 66 10.15 -9.77 -1.23
C ALA A 66 11.44 -9.04 -1.65
N SER A 67 11.27 -7.89 -2.32
CA SER A 67 12.35 -7.08 -2.91
C SER A 67 13.16 -7.78 -4.01
N LYS A 68 12.62 -8.84 -4.62
CA LYS A 68 13.17 -9.48 -5.83
C LYS A 68 12.31 -9.13 -7.06
N ALA A 69 12.68 -9.69 -8.21
CA ALA A 69 11.90 -9.54 -9.43
C ALA A 69 10.44 -9.98 -9.25
N HIS A 70 9.55 -9.31 -9.97
CA HIS A 70 8.14 -9.65 -10.04
C HIS A 70 7.93 -11.10 -10.50
N GLN A 71 6.96 -11.77 -9.88
CA GLN A 71 6.43 -13.06 -10.30
C GLN A 71 4.90 -12.92 -10.31
N PRO A 72 4.21 -13.31 -11.40
CA PRO A 72 2.75 -13.18 -11.50
C PRO A 72 2.03 -13.88 -10.35
N GLY A 73 1.03 -13.20 -9.77
CA GLY A 73 0.26 -13.72 -8.64
C GLY A 73 1.03 -13.82 -7.31
N GLU A 74 2.26 -13.29 -7.22
CA GLU A 74 3.02 -13.28 -5.97
C GLU A 74 3.36 -11.87 -5.49
N GLY A 75 3.37 -11.69 -4.17
CA GLY A 75 3.80 -10.43 -3.58
C GLY A 75 3.62 -10.33 -2.09
N HIS A 76 3.30 -9.12 -1.64
CA HIS A 76 2.99 -8.80 -0.26
C HIS A 76 1.94 -7.70 -0.19
N ALA A 77 1.33 -7.52 0.99
CA ALA A 77 0.38 -6.45 1.22
C ALA A 77 1.05 -5.26 1.89
N HIS A 78 0.61 -4.04 1.61
CA HIS A 78 0.92 -2.86 2.42
C HIS A 78 -0.31 -2.45 3.23
N LEU A 79 -0.12 -2.25 4.52
CA LEU A 79 -1.16 -1.74 5.43
C LEU A 79 -0.98 -0.25 5.62
N PHE A 80 -2.08 0.48 5.48
CA PHE A 80 -2.22 1.89 5.79
C PHE A 80 -3.31 2.07 6.84
N ILE A 81 -3.10 3.01 7.76
CA ILE A 81 -4.13 3.45 8.70
C ILE A 81 -4.23 4.97 8.58
N ASN A 82 -5.44 5.48 8.30
CA ASN A 82 -5.71 6.89 8.08
C ASN A 82 -4.78 7.50 7.01
N GLY A 83 -4.58 6.77 5.91
CA GLY A 83 -3.69 7.16 4.80
C GLY A 83 -2.19 7.04 5.08
N LYS A 84 -1.77 6.74 6.32
CA LYS A 84 -0.35 6.56 6.66
C LYS A 84 0.06 5.10 6.52
N LYS A 85 1.13 4.85 5.75
CA LYS A 85 1.73 3.52 5.64
C LYS A 85 2.28 3.06 7.00
N ILE A 86 1.84 1.88 7.43
CA ILE A 86 2.22 1.27 8.72
C ILE A 86 3.27 0.19 8.51
N THR A 87 3.01 -0.78 7.64
CA THR A 87 3.91 -1.92 7.45
C THR A 87 3.66 -2.65 6.14
N ARG A 88 4.51 -3.64 5.85
CA ARG A 88 4.30 -4.71 4.88
C ARG A 88 3.80 -5.96 5.62
N ILE A 89 2.88 -6.70 5.02
CA ILE A 89 2.31 -7.93 5.56
C ILE A 89 2.55 -9.07 4.57
N TYR A 90 3.00 -10.21 5.07
CA TYR A 90 3.37 -11.40 4.28
C TYR A 90 2.49 -12.62 4.59
N GLY A 91 1.28 -12.39 5.10
CA GLY A 91 0.35 -13.44 5.49
C GLY A 91 -1.05 -12.88 5.70
N ASN A 92 -1.97 -13.77 6.05
CA ASN A 92 -3.39 -13.44 6.13
C ASN A 92 -3.81 -12.70 7.40
N TRP A 93 -2.98 -12.67 8.44
CA TRP A 93 -3.35 -12.07 9.72
C TRP A 93 -2.31 -11.07 10.20
N TYR A 94 -2.78 -9.97 10.75
CA TYR A 94 -1.93 -8.95 11.36
C TYR A 94 -2.60 -8.32 12.57
N TYR A 95 -1.86 -8.22 13.68
CA TYR A 95 -2.32 -7.53 14.87
C TYR A 95 -2.01 -6.02 14.76
N ILE A 96 -3.06 -5.20 14.63
CA ILE A 96 -2.96 -3.74 14.47
C ILE A 96 -2.58 -3.07 15.81
N GLY A 97 -3.12 -3.58 16.92
CA GLY A 97 -3.05 -2.89 18.21
C GLY A 97 -4.20 -1.90 18.40
N LYS A 98 -3.95 -0.82 19.15
CA LYS A 98 -4.98 0.17 19.45
C LYS A 98 -5.23 1.10 18.26
N LEU A 99 -6.49 1.42 18.03
CA LEU A 99 -6.93 2.46 17.11
C LEU A 99 -7.31 3.72 17.90
N GLU A 100 -7.21 4.89 17.26
CA GLU A 100 -7.53 6.17 17.89
C GLU A 100 -9.05 6.33 18.06
N PRO A 101 -9.54 7.11 19.04
CA PRO A 101 -10.96 7.47 19.08
C PRO A 101 -11.39 8.18 17.78
N GLY A 102 -12.62 7.91 17.35
CA GLY A 102 -13.21 8.42 16.10
C GLY A 102 -13.07 7.46 14.92
N ARG A 103 -13.06 8.03 13.71
CA ARG A 103 -13.00 7.30 12.44
C ARG A 103 -11.58 6.83 12.15
N ASN A 104 -11.40 5.52 12.03
CA ASN A 104 -10.16 4.91 11.56
C ASN A 104 -10.40 4.23 10.22
N GLU A 105 -9.62 4.60 9.21
CA GLU A 105 -9.65 4.00 7.89
C GLU A 105 -8.48 3.03 7.74
N ILE A 106 -8.77 1.74 7.57
CA ILE A 106 -7.80 0.66 7.47
C ILE A 106 -7.78 0.24 6.01
N THR A 107 -6.68 0.50 5.31
CA THR A 107 -6.55 0.19 3.88
C THR A 107 -5.44 -0.82 3.68
N VAL A 108 -5.72 -1.83 2.84
CA VAL A 108 -4.73 -2.79 2.36
C VAL A 108 -4.63 -2.70 0.85
N THR A 109 -3.40 -2.67 0.34
CA THR A 109 -3.10 -2.79 -1.10
C THR A 109 -2.31 -4.08 -1.34
N LEU A 110 -2.47 -4.71 -2.51
CA LEU A 110 -1.60 -5.79 -2.95
C LEU A 110 -0.47 -5.23 -3.81
N ASN A 111 0.77 -5.64 -3.50
CA ASN A 111 1.97 -5.13 -4.12
C ASN A 111 2.82 -6.31 -4.62
N SER A 112 3.48 -6.13 -5.76
CA SER A 112 4.38 -7.12 -6.34
C SER A 112 5.62 -7.37 -5.46
N ASN A 113 6.38 -8.43 -5.80
CA ASN A 113 7.68 -8.69 -5.16
C ASN A 113 8.68 -7.52 -5.26
N ASN A 114 8.63 -6.71 -6.32
CA ASN A 114 9.47 -5.53 -6.49
C ASN A 114 8.82 -4.23 -5.98
N HIS A 115 7.81 -4.34 -5.11
CA HIS A 115 7.08 -3.25 -4.43
C HIS A 115 6.16 -2.40 -5.29
N GLN A 116 5.94 -2.77 -6.56
CA GLN A 116 5.00 -2.04 -7.41
C GLN A 116 3.56 -2.31 -6.97
N ASP A 117 2.73 -1.28 -6.93
CA ASP A 117 1.31 -1.41 -6.61
C ASP A 117 0.60 -2.12 -7.74
N LEU A 118 -0.11 -3.21 -7.44
CA LEU A 118 -0.85 -3.94 -8.45
C LEU A 118 -2.13 -3.17 -8.79
N VAL A 119 -2.35 -2.97 -10.09
CA VAL A 119 -3.54 -2.30 -10.63
C VAL A 119 -4.24 -3.17 -11.66
N HIS A 120 -5.56 -3.09 -11.74
CA HIS A 120 -6.36 -3.70 -12.78
C HIS A 120 -7.36 -2.70 -13.35
N ASN A 121 -7.37 -2.54 -14.67
CA ASN A 121 -8.10 -1.50 -15.40
C ASN A 121 -7.80 -0.08 -14.88
N GLY A 122 -6.56 0.16 -14.45
CA GLY A 122 -6.13 1.43 -13.87
C GLY A 122 -6.55 1.68 -12.41
N GLU A 123 -7.25 0.74 -11.78
CA GLU A 123 -7.64 0.82 -10.37
C GLU A 123 -6.71 -0.01 -9.48
N LEU A 124 -6.38 0.48 -8.29
CA LEU A 124 -5.58 -0.25 -7.32
C LEU A 124 -6.31 -1.49 -6.83
N ILE A 125 -5.59 -2.61 -6.75
CA ILE A 125 -6.08 -3.81 -6.10
C ILE A 125 -5.91 -3.60 -4.59
N SER A 126 -6.97 -3.12 -3.97
CA SER A 126 -7.00 -2.69 -2.58
C SER A 126 -8.39 -2.84 -1.99
N ASP A 127 -8.45 -2.91 -0.67
CA ASP A 127 -9.69 -2.86 0.09
C ASP A 127 -9.55 -1.96 1.33
N THR A 128 -10.66 -1.40 1.80
CA THR A 128 -10.69 -0.45 2.91
C THR A 128 -11.88 -0.69 3.83
N GLU A 129 -11.59 -0.81 5.12
CA GLU A 129 -12.57 -0.92 6.19
C GLU A 129 -12.53 0.29 7.11
N ILE A 130 -13.70 0.68 7.62
CA ILE A 130 -13.86 1.85 8.51
C ILE A 130 -14.28 1.37 9.90
N ILE A 131 -13.47 1.70 10.90
CA ILE A 131 -13.77 1.42 12.31
C ILE A 131 -14.03 2.73 13.05
N GLU A 132 -15.27 2.89 13.53
CA GLU A 132 -15.71 4.04 14.32
C GLU A 132 -15.63 3.72 15.82
N LEU A 133 -14.79 4.45 16.56
CA LEU A 133 -14.65 4.29 18.00
C LEU A 133 -15.20 5.52 18.74
N THR A 134 -16.08 5.31 19.72
CA THR A 134 -16.54 6.41 20.57
C THR A 134 -15.42 6.88 21.51
N SER A 135 -15.23 8.19 21.60
CA SER A 135 -14.44 8.78 22.68
C SER A 135 -15.17 8.57 24.01
N ASN A 136 -14.49 8.01 25.01
CA ASN A 136 -14.98 7.91 26.39
C ASN A 136 -14.69 9.19 27.18
#